data_AF-A0A7K1CWF2-F1
#
_entry.id   AF-A0A7K1CWF2-F1
#
_cell.length_a   1.000
_cell.length_b   1.000
_cell.length_c   1.000
_cell.angle_alpha   90.00
_cell.angle_beta   90.00
_cell.angle_gamma   90.00
#
_symmetry.space_group_name_H-M   'P 1'
#
loop_
_entity.id
_entity.type
_entity.pdbx_description
1 polymer ?
#
loop_
_entity_poly.entity_id
_entity_poly.type
_entity_poly.pdbx_seq_one_letter_code
_entity_poly.pdbx_strand_id
1 'polypeptide(L)'
;MFYQYLLRFRGPVAFTAKVVTLLLTNAILVLLATQAFAAGQNFMMVFLVMVLVLANYVYFSNRFQQFKFLFPGMVMLIAFVVTPILYTLTMSTYEYRTGNYISKEQAIERLKLSGVEQTEAGISYDMVLGRTDSGQLAALLTDFEQGKYFLTTTTELIELTPDQVTVNDFEVAT
;
A
#
# COMPACT_ATOMS: atom_id res chain seq x y z
N MET A 1 -27.77 49.50 7.31
CA MET A 1 -28.52 48.28 6.95
C MET A 1 -27.66 46.99 7.00
N PHE A 2 -26.33 47.05 6.89
CA PHE A 2 -25.45 45.85 6.88
C PHE A 2 -25.29 45.15 8.25
N TYR A 3 -25.36 45.89 9.36
CA TYR A 3 -25.14 45.36 10.71
C TYR A 3 -26.19 44.34 11.19
N GLN A 4 -27.43 44.39 10.68
CA GLN A 4 -28.47 43.45 11.08
C GLN A 4 -28.25 42.03 10.55
N TYR A 5 -27.53 41.86 9.43
CA TYR A 5 -27.19 40.54 8.88
C TYR A 5 -26.13 39.80 9.71
N LEU A 6 -25.18 40.52 10.31
CA LEU A 6 -24.15 39.94 11.19
C LEU A 6 -24.74 39.42 12.52
N LEU A 7 -25.81 40.05 13.01
CA LEU A 7 -26.49 39.61 14.24
C LEU A 7 -27.29 38.31 14.05
N ARG A 8 -27.62 37.92 12.82
CA ARG A 8 -28.26 36.63 12.51
C ARG A 8 -27.33 35.43 12.69
N PHE A 9 -26.01 35.66 12.77
CA PHE A 9 -24.99 34.67 13.13
C PHE A 9 -24.81 34.49 14.65
N ARG A 10 -25.80 34.85 15.46
CA ARG A 10 -25.81 34.56 16.91
C ARG A 10 -27.06 33.76 17.25
N GLY A 11 -26.88 32.53 17.71
CA GLY A 11 -27.97 31.61 18.06
C GLY A 11 -27.79 30.18 17.52
N PRO A 12 -28.88 29.41 17.34
CA PRO A 12 -28.82 27.99 16.97
C PRO A 12 -28.17 27.72 15.61
N VAL A 13 -28.28 28.64 14.65
CA VAL A 13 -27.69 28.50 13.31
C VAL A 13 -26.16 28.39 13.36
N ALA A 14 -25.52 29.21 14.19
CA ALA A 14 -24.05 29.17 14.37
C ALA A 14 -23.61 27.87 15.06
N PHE A 15 -24.43 27.34 15.96
CA PHE A 15 -24.19 26.05 16.61
C PHE A 15 -24.31 24.90 15.61
N THR A 16 -25.36 24.86 14.78
CA THR A 16 -25.52 23.83 13.74
C THR A 16 -24.37 23.87 12.74
N ALA A 17 -23.98 25.05 12.27
CA ALA A 17 -22.83 25.20 11.36
C ALA A 17 -21.54 24.66 11.97
N LYS A 18 -21.28 24.97 13.26
CA LYS A 18 -20.11 24.42 13.98
C LYS A 18 -20.14 22.90 14.03
N VAL A 19 -21.28 22.29 14.36
CA VAL A 19 -21.42 20.83 14.47
C VAL A 19 -21.26 20.17 13.10
N VAL A 20 -21.87 20.71 12.05
CA VAL A 20 -21.75 20.18 10.69
C VAL A 20 -20.29 20.20 10.24
N THR A 21 -19.58 21.33 10.40
CA THR A 21 -18.16 21.43 10.06
C THR A 21 -17.31 20.44 10.86
N LEU A 22 -17.60 20.25 12.16
CA LEU A 22 -16.87 19.29 12.99
C LEU A 22 -17.13 17.85 12.54
N LEU A 23 -18.38 17.50 12.20
CA LEU A 23 -18.74 16.16 11.72
C LEU A 23 -18.08 15.85 10.39
N LEU A 24 -18.05 16.80 9.45
CA LEU A 24 -17.34 16.64 8.18
C LEU A 24 -15.85 16.40 8.38
N THR A 25 -15.20 17.20 9.23
CA THR A 25 -13.78 17.00 9.56
C THR A 25 -13.54 15.65 10.22
N ASN A 26 -14.41 15.23 11.16
CA ASN A 26 -14.31 13.91 11.78
C ASN A 26 -14.47 12.78 10.77
N ALA A 27 -15.44 12.87 9.85
CA ALA A 27 -15.64 11.87 8.82
C ALA A 27 -14.39 11.69 7.94
N ILE A 28 -13.74 12.80 7.57
CA ILE A 28 -12.47 12.77 6.83
C ILE A 28 -11.37 12.12 7.67
N LEU A 29 -11.22 12.50 8.93
CA LEU A 29 -10.19 11.94 9.81
C LEU A 29 -10.38 10.43 10.04
N VAL A 30 -11.62 9.96 10.23
CA VAL A 30 -11.93 8.53 10.36
C VAL A 30 -11.58 7.80 9.07
N LEU A 31 -12.00 8.33 7.91
CA LEU A 31 -11.67 7.73 6.62
C LEU A 31 -10.16 7.60 6.46
N LEU A 32 -9.40 8.69 6.67
CA LEU A 32 -7.94 8.67 6.56
C LEU A 32 -7.30 7.68 7.55
N ALA A 33 -7.81 7.59 8.78
CA ALA A 33 -7.31 6.63 9.77
C ALA A 33 -7.55 5.18 9.34
N THR A 34 -8.73 4.86 8.78
CA THR A 34 -9.02 3.53 8.25
C THR A 34 -8.16 3.17 7.04
N GLN A 35 -7.88 4.14 6.16
CA GLN A 35 -6.98 3.92 5.02
C GLN A 35 -5.53 3.72 5.48
N ALA A 36 -5.06 4.48 6.47
CA ALA A 36 -3.74 4.28 7.05
C ALA A 36 -3.60 2.89 7.71
N PHE A 37 -4.66 2.41 8.36
CA PHE A 37 -4.72 1.06 8.91
C PHE A 37 -4.65 -0.01 7.81
N ALA A 38 -5.45 0.13 6.74
CA ALA A 38 -5.44 -0.79 5.60
C ALA A 38 -4.08 -0.83 4.88
N ALA A 39 -3.37 0.30 4.82
CA ALA A 39 -2.03 0.39 4.25
C ALA A 39 -0.90 -0.14 5.18
N GLY A 40 -1.22 -0.61 6.39
CA GLY A 40 -0.24 -1.08 7.37
C GLY A 40 0.60 0.04 8.02
N GLN A 41 0.22 1.30 7.83
CA GLN A 41 0.96 2.46 8.36
C GLN A 41 0.52 2.81 9.78
N ASN A 42 0.94 1.99 10.74
CA ASN A 42 0.54 2.10 12.15
C ASN A 42 0.84 3.48 12.76
N PHE A 43 1.99 4.09 12.45
CA PHE A 43 2.38 5.40 12.97
C PHE A 43 1.40 6.50 12.52
N MET A 44 1.04 6.51 11.24
CA MET A 44 0.11 7.50 10.68
C MET A 44 -1.31 7.31 11.23
N MET A 45 -1.75 6.05 11.38
CA MET A 45 -3.03 5.73 11.98
C MET A 45 -3.14 6.26 13.42
N VAL A 46 -2.14 5.99 14.27
CA VAL A 46 -2.11 6.47 15.66
C VAL A 46 -2.13 8.00 15.71
N PHE A 47 -1.36 8.67 14.85
CA PHE A 47 -1.36 10.13 14.76
C PHE A 47 -2.74 10.69 14.38
N LEU A 48 -3.40 10.14 13.36
CA LEU A 48 -4.73 10.59 12.93
C LEU A 48 -5.80 10.37 14.00
N VAL A 49 -5.77 9.23 14.70
CA VAL A 49 -6.68 8.93 15.81
C VAL A 49 -6.44 9.91 16.97
N MET A 50 -5.19 10.21 17.29
CA MET A 50 -4.85 11.21 18.32
C MET A 50 -5.41 12.59 17.95
N VAL A 51 -5.21 13.04 16.70
CA VAL A 51 -5.74 14.31 16.19
C VAL A 51 -7.27 14.33 16.26
N LEU A 52 -7.94 13.23 15.90
CA LEU A 52 -9.39 13.10 15.99
C LEU A 52 -9.88 13.29 17.43
N VAL A 53 -9.29 12.58 18.39
CA VAL A 53 -9.67 12.70 19.82
C VAL A 53 -9.43 14.12 20.33
N LEU A 54 -8.25 14.69 20.04
CA LEU A 54 -7.90 16.05 20.45
C LEU A 54 -8.82 17.11 19.81
N ALA A 55 -9.16 16.97 18.52
CA ALA A 55 -10.06 17.88 17.84
C ALA A 55 -11.43 17.90 18.54
N ASN A 56 -12.01 16.73 18.81
CA ASN A 56 -13.28 16.65 19.53
C ASN A 56 -13.15 17.27 20.94
N TYR A 57 -12.09 16.95 21.68
CA TYR A 57 -11.87 17.50 23.01
C TYR A 57 -11.76 19.04 23.03
N VAL A 58 -10.95 19.61 22.13
CA VAL A 58 -10.72 21.06 22.05
C VAL A 58 -11.97 21.82 21.57
N TYR A 59 -12.68 21.30 20.57
CA TYR A 59 -13.83 22.01 20.00
C TYR A 59 -15.12 21.86 20.84
N PHE A 60 -15.30 20.76 21.58
CA PHE A 60 -16.41 20.60 22.52
C PHE A 60 -16.16 21.30 23.87
N SER A 61 -14.90 21.43 24.32
CA SER A 61 -14.60 22.12 25.57
C SER A 61 -14.81 23.64 25.48
N ASN A 62 -15.47 24.21 26.50
CA ASN A 62 -15.62 25.66 26.66
C ASN A 62 -14.39 26.34 27.28
N ARG A 63 -13.46 25.57 27.87
CA ARG A 63 -12.27 26.12 28.55
C ARG A 63 -11.16 26.55 27.59
N PHE A 64 -11.10 25.94 26.41
CA PHE A 64 -10.00 26.07 25.45
C PHE A 64 -10.34 26.99 24.27
N GLN A 65 -10.86 28.18 24.55
CA GLN A 65 -11.31 29.10 23.49
C GLN A 65 -10.17 29.54 22.55
N GLN A 66 -8.99 29.87 23.12
CA GLN A 66 -7.79 30.29 22.36
C GLN A 66 -7.19 29.14 21.55
N PHE A 67 -7.17 27.94 22.13
CA PHE A 67 -6.62 26.75 21.48
C PHE A 67 -7.36 26.34 20.21
N LYS A 68 -8.65 26.67 20.05
CA LYS A 68 -9.41 26.39 18.82
C LYS A 68 -8.83 27.07 17.57
N PHE A 69 -8.14 28.21 17.75
CA PHE A 69 -7.47 28.92 16.66
C PHE A 69 -6.05 28.40 16.41
N LEU A 70 -5.38 27.93 17.46
CA LEU A 70 -4.02 27.41 17.39
C LEU A 70 -3.97 25.95 16.94
N PHE A 71 -5.00 25.16 17.27
CA PHE A 71 -5.07 23.72 17.02
C PHE A 71 -4.74 23.29 15.59
N PRO A 72 -5.34 23.86 14.52
CA PRO A 72 -4.99 23.45 13.15
C PRO A 72 -3.50 23.71 12.83
N GLY A 73 -2.95 24.83 13.29
CA GLY A 73 -1.53 25.15 13.14
C GLY A 73 -0.62 24.19 13.90
N MET A 74 -1.02 23.77 15.11
CA MET A 74 -0.26 22.81 15.91
C MET A 74 -0.23 21.42 15.28
N VAL A 75 -1.36 20.96 14.74
CA VAL A 75 -1.42 19.69 14.02
C VAL A 75 -0.47 19.70 12.82
N MET A 76 -0.48 20.77 12.02
CA MET A 76 0.45 20.92 10.89
C MET A 76 1.91 21.02 11.34
N LEU A 77 2.19 21.78 12.40
CA LEU A 77 3.54 21.90 12.94
C LEU A 77 4.08 20.55 13.40
N ILE A 78 3.27 19.77 14.11
CA ILE A 78 3.68 18.44 14.58
C ILE A 78 3.89 17.49 13.38
N ALA A 79 2.97 17.51 12.42
CA ALA A 79 3.03 16.64 11.24
C ALA A 79 4.23 16.93 10.33
N PHE A 80 4.51 18.21 10.05
CA PHE A 80 5.47 18.60 9.01
C PHE A 80 6.80 19.16 9.54
N VAL A 81 6.90 19.48 10.83
CA VAL A 81 8.14 20.01 11.42
C VAL A 81 8.68 19.06 12.47
N VAL A 82 7.87 18.74 13.49
CA VAL A 82 8.33 17.89 14.60
C VAL A 82 8.61 16.46 14.13
N THR A 83 7.72 15.89 13.31
CA THR A 83 7.87 14.51 12.82
C THR A 83 9.15 14.32 11.99
N PRO A 84 9.49 15.18 11.00
CA PRO A 84 10.77 15.07 10.29
C PRO A 84 12.01 15.24 11.17
N ILE A 85 11.96 16.13 12.18
CA ILE A 85 13.06 16.30 13.13
C ILE A 85 13.27 15.03 13.93
N LEU A 86 12.20 14.46 14.50
CA LEU A 86 12.27 13.20 15.25
C LEU A 86 12.72 12.04 14.36
N TYR A 87 12.21 11.96 13.13
CA TYR A 87 12.65 10.96 12.16
C TYR A 87 14.15 11.06 11.91
N THR A 88 14.68 12.26 11.65
CA THR A 88 16.11 12.49 11.43
C THR A 88 16.93 12.11 12.66
N LEU A 89 16.47 12.45 13.87
CA LEU A 89 17.12 12.09 15.12
C LEU A 89 17.12 10.57 15.36
N THR A 90 16.03 9.88 15.02
CA THR A 90 16.02 8.41 15.11
C THR A 90 16.95 7.81 14.05
N MET A 91 16.93 8.34 12.83
CA MET A 91 17.72 7.81 11.72
C MET A 91 19.23 8.00 11.94
N SER A 92 19.64 9.06 12.65
CA SER A 92 21.05 9.27 12.99
C SER A 92 21.63 8.20 13.92
N THR A 93 20.78 7.42 14.59
CA THR A 93 21.22 6.27 15.39
C THR A 93 21.47 5.01 14.56
N TYR A 94 21.01 4.98 13.31
CA TYR A 94 21.19 3.86 12.40
C TYR A 94 22.37 4.09 11.45
N GLU A 95 23.03 3.01 11.05
CA GLU A 95 24.06 3.05 10.00
C GLU A 95 23.45 3.04 8.59
N TYR A 96 22.63 4.03 8.28
CA TYR A 96 22.00 4.14 6.97
C TYR A 96 22.97 4.70 5.92
N ARG A 97 23.41 3.83 5.00
CA ARG A 97 24.35 4.18 3.92
C ARG A 97 24.04 3.37 2.67
N THR A 98 24.57 3.78 1.53
CA THR A 98 24.50 2.98 0.29
C THR A 98 25.03 1.57 0.55
N GLY A 99 24.23 0.54 0.27
CA GLY A 99 24.52 -0.86 0.61
C GLY A 99 23.90 -1.37 1.92
N ASN A 100 23.44 -0.49 2.81
CA ASN A 100 22.76 -0.82 4.07
C ASN A 100 21.51 0.06 4.27
N TYR A 101 20.54 -0.08 3.37
CA TYR A 101 19.31 0.73 3.36
C TYR A 101 18.02 -0.10 3.42
N ILE A 102 18.15 -1.43 3.45
CA ILE A 102 17.02 -2.36 3.53
C ILE A 102 17.06 -3.12 4.85
N SER A 103 15.92 -3.64 5.26
CA SER A 103 15.87 -4.57 6.40
C SER A 103 16.59 -5.88 6.08
N LYS A 104 17.01 -6.60 7.13
CA LYS A 104 17.67 -7.90 7.01
C LYS A 104 16.80 -8.91 6.29
N GLU A 105 15.51 -8.92 6.58
CA GLU A 105 14.52 -9.83 6.01
C GLU A 105 14.40 -9.60 4.50
N GLN A 106 14.31 -8.34 4.07
CA GLN A 106 14.31 -7.97 2.66
C GLN A 106 15.63 -8.29 1.97
N ALA A 107 16.77 -8.15 2.66
CA ALA A 107 18.07 -8.54 2.12
C ALA A 107 18.15 -10.04 1.85
N ILE A 108 17.67 -10.88 2.79
CA ILE A 108 17.62 -12.33 2.63
C ILE A 108 16.71 -12.72 1.47
N GLU A 109 15.53 -12.10 1.34
CA GLU A 109 14.61 -12.35 0.23
C GLU A 109 15.26 -12.03 -1.12
N ARG A 110 15.90 -10.87 -1.24
CA ARG A 110 16.64 -10.50 -2.46
C ARG A 110 17.78 -11.47 -2.76
N LEU A 111 18.53 -11.91 -1.76
CA LEU A 111 19.58 -12.91 -1.95
C LEU A 111 19.00 -14.25 -2.44
N LYS A 112 17.84 -14.68 -1.96
CA LYS A 112 17.17 -15.88 -2.47
C LYS A 112 16.74 -15.73 -3.93
N LEU A 113 16.25 -14.56 -4.31
CA LEU A 113 15.83 -14.26 -5.69
C LEU A 113 17.03 -14.13 -6.65
N SER A 114 18.13 -13.54 -6.20
CA SER A 114 19.35 -13.39 -6.99
C SER A 114 20.23 -14.65 -7.01
N GLY A 115 20.16 -15.48 -5.97
CA GLY A 115 20.99 -16.67 -5.79
C GLY A 115 20.42 -17.93 -6.45
N VAL A 116 19.58 -17.78 -7.48
CA VAL A 116 19.05 -18.92 -8.23
C VAL A 116 20.11 -19.33 -9.26
N GLU A 117 20.70 -20.49 -9.06
CA GLU A 117 21.58 -21.13 -10.04
C GLU A 117 20.79 -22.16 -10.85
N GLN A 118 21.20 -22.36 -12.11
CA GLN A 118 20.67 -23.46 -12.90
C GLN A 118 21.04 -24.78 -12.21
N THR A 119 20.09 -25.71 -12.14
CA THR A 119 20.35 -27.03 -11.58
C THR A 119 21.45 -27.75 -12.38
N GLU A 120 22.21 -28.67 -11.77
CA GLU A 120 23.31 -29.37 -12.46
C GLU A 120 22.88 -30.08 -13.76
N ALA A 121 21.59 -30.43 -13.86
CA ALA A 121 20.99 -31.01 -15.06
C ALA A 121 20.71 -30.01 -16.18
N GLY A 122 20.94 -28.70 -16.00
CA GLY A 122 20.83 -27.69 -17.08
C GLY A 122 19.44 -27.56 -17.73
N ILE A 123 18.41 -28.15 -17.11
CA ILE A 123 17.09 -28.35 -17.71
C ILE A 123 16.49 -27.00 -18.11
N SER A 124 16.43 -26.76 -19.41
CA SER A 124 15.92 -25.54 -20.01
C SER A 124 14.64 -25.89 -20.77
N TYR A 125 13.54 -25.22 -20.42
CA TYR A 125 12.26 -25.42 -21.08
C TYR A 125 12.05 -24.33 -22.13
N ASP A 126 11.66 -24.72 -23.34
CA ASP A 126 11.13 -23.76 -24.30
C ASP A 126 9.65 -23.54 -24.04
N MET A 127 9.23 -22.27 -24.03
CA MET A 127 7.89 -21.87 -23.62
C MET A 127 7.17 -21.19 -24.78
N VAL A 128 6.09 -21.81 -25.24
CA VAL A 128 5.17 -21.23 -26.22
C VAL A 128 3.89 -20.81 -25.51
N LEU A 129 3.52 -19.53 -25.65
CA LEU A 129 2.29 -19.00 -25.06
C LEU A 129 1.12 -19.18 -26.03
N GLY A 130 0.03 -19.77 -25.53
CA GLY A 130 -1.18 -20.03 -26.28
C GLY A 130 -2.45 -19.72 -25.48
N ARG A 131 -3.59 -20.08 -26.07
CA ARG A 131 -4.88 -20.07 -25.39
C ARG A 131 -5.51 -21.46 -25.51
N THR A 132 -6.11 -21.93 -24.43
CA THR A 132 -6.94 -23.14 -24.47
C THR A 132 -8.24 -22.87 -25.22
N ASP A 133 -8.96 -23.93 -25.60
CA ASP A 133 -10.27 -23.83 -26.24
C ASP A 133 -11.30 -23.04 -25.41
N SER A 134 -11.09 -22.96 -24.09
CA SER A 134 -11.89 -22.16 -23.15
C SER A 134 -11.48 -20.69 -23.08
N GLY A 135 -10.50 -20.26 -23.87
CA GLY A 135 -10.00 -18.88 -23.97
C GLY A 135 -9.00 -18.46 -22.88
N GLN A 136 -8.64 -19.38 -21.97
CA GLN A 136 -7.69 -19.12 -20.89
C GLN A 136 -6.26 -19.09 -21.41
N LEU A 137 -5.41 -18.24 -20.83
CA LEU A 137 -4.00 -18.17 -21.17
C LEU A 137 -3.30 -19.44 -20.67
N ALA A 138 -2.64 -20.15 -21.57
CA ALA A 138 -1.86 -21.33 -21.24
C ALA A 138 -0.46 -21.22 -21.83
N ALA A 139 0.51 -21.87 -21.20
CA ALA A 139 1.87 -21.96 -21.69
C ALA A 139 2.22 -23.43 -21.90
N LEU A 140 2.77 -23.74 -23.07
CA LEU A 140 3.26 -25.05 -23.44
C LEU A 140 4.79 -25.05 -23.24
N LEU A 141 5.26 -25.93 -22.36
CA LEU A 141 6.65 -26.09 -21.97
C LEU A 141 7.20 -27.35 -22.63
N THR A 142 8.32 -27.23 -23.34
CA THR A 142 9.02 -28.35 -23.98
C THR A 142 10.38 -28.56 -23.32
N ASP A 143 10.64 -29.76 -22.82
CA ASP A 143 11.97 -30.22 -22.44
C ASP A 143 12.58 -31.00 -23.60
N PHE A 144 13.52 -30.38 -24.31
CA PHE A 144 14.21 -31.01 -25.46
C PHE A 144 15.12 -32.16 -25.06
N GLU A 145 15.70 -32.14 -23.86
CA GLU A 145 16.66 -33.17 -23.46
C GLU A 145 15.96 -34.47 -23.06
N GLN A 146 14.76 -34.38 -22.50
CA GLN A 146 13.97 -35.55 -22.07
C GLN A 146 12.79 -35.88 -22.99
N GLY A 147 12.49 -35.04 -23.99
CA GLY A 147 11.34 -35.22 -24.89
C GLY A 147 10.00 -35.17 -24.15
N LYS A 148 9.89 -34.34 -23.10
CA LYS A 148 8.69 -34.20 -22.28
C LYS A 148 7.99 -32.87 -22.55
N TYR A 149 6.67 -32.92 -22.56
CA TYR A 149 5.83 -31.77 -22.85
C TYR A 149 4.90 -31.50 -21.67
N PHE A 150 4.78 -30.23 -21.27
CA PHE A 150 3.88 -29.83 -20.18
C PHE A 150 3.02 -28.66 -20.62
N LEU A 151 1.71 -28.74 -20.38
CA LEU A 151 0.80 -27.60 -20.52
C LEU A 151 0.51 -27.02 -19.14
N THR A 152 0.79 -25.74 -18.96
CA THR A 152 0.50 -25.02 -17.71
C THR A 152 -0.53 -23.92 -17.95
N THR A 153 -1.56 -23.91 -17.11
CA THR A 153 -2.51 -22.80 -16.97
C THR A 153 -2.23 -22.11 -15.63
N THR A 154 -2.84 -20.96 -15.34
CA THR A 154 -2.64 -20.22 -14.07
C THR A 154 -2.86 -21.07 -12.81
N THR A 155 -3.50 -22.23 -12.91
CA THR A 155 -3.90 -23.05 -11.75
C THR A 155 -3.46 -24.52 -11.85
N GLU A 156 -3.10 -25.03 -13.04
CA GLU A 156 -2.86 -26.46 -13.27
C GLU A 156 -1.67 -26.70 -14.20
N LEU A 157 -0.90 -27.77 -13.91
CA LEU A 157 0.17 -28.29 -14.75
C LEU A 157 -0.23 -29.69 -15.21
N ILE A 158 -0.32 -29.89 -16.52
CA ILE A 158 -0.71 -31.15 -17.16
C ILE A 158 0.49 -31.65 -17.96
N GLU A 159 0.94 -32.87 -17.69
CA GLU A 159 1.95 -33.55 -18.51
C GLU A 159 1.28 -34.12 -19.76
N LEU A 160 1.81 -33.78 -20.93
CA LEU A 160 1.30 -34.20 -22.23
C LEU A 160 2.16 -35.33 -22.79
N THR A 161 1.51 -36.34 -23.35
CA THR A 161 2.19 -37.40 -24.11
C THR A 161 2.52 -36.92 -25.53
N PRO A 162 3.59 -37.42 -26.18
CA PRO A 162 4.02 -36.98 -27.52
C PRO A 162 2.92 -37.05 -28.59
N ASP A 163 1.96 -37.97 -28.43
CA ASP A 163 0.83 -38.15 -29.36
C ASP A 163 -0.21 -37.03 -29.32
N GLN A 164 -0.14 -36.13 -28.34
CA GLN A 164 -1.09 -35.03 -28.12
C GLN A 164 -0.55 -33.67 -28.55
N VAL A 165 0.66 -33.63 -29.11
CA VAL A 165 1.40 -32.40 -29.38
C VAL A 165 1.86 -32.39 -30.83
N THR A 166 1.63 -31.28 -31.53
CA THR A 166 2.22 -31.02 -32.85
C THR A 166 3.61 -30.44 -32.66
N VAL A 167 4.62 -31.18 -33.08
CA VAL A 167 6.02 -30.80 -32.93
C VAL A 167 6.54 -30.21 -34.25
N ASN A 168 7.24 -29.08 -34.20
CA ASN A 168 7.85 -28.45 -35.38
C ASN A 168 9.21 -29.08 -35.74
N ASP A 169 9.83 -28.63 -36.85
CA ASP A 169 11.14 -29.14 -37.34
C ASP A 169 12.31 -28.99 -36.33
N PHE A 170 12.11 -28.27 -35.23
CA PHE A 170 13.09 -28.05 -34.17
C PHE A 170 12.75 -28.79 -32.86
N GLU A 171 11.87 -29.80 -32.94
CA GLU A 171 11.41 -30.60 -31.79
C GLU A 171 10.62 -29.80 -30.74
N VAL A 172 10.19 -28.57 -31.06
CA VAL A 172 9.39 -27.72 -30.17
C VAL A 172 7.91 -28.02 -30.34
N ALA A 173 7.21 -28.20 -29.22
CA ALA A 173 5.76 -28.28 -29.20
C ALA A 173 5.11 -26.94 -29.60
N THR A 174 4.23 -26.97 -30.60
CA THR A 174 3.45 -25.82 -31.10
C THR A 174 1.97 -26.07 -31.06
#